data_AF-A0A1B1TES0-F1
#
_entry.id   AF-A0A1B1TES0-F1
#
_cell.length_a   1.000
_cell.length_b   1.000
_cell.length_c   1.000
_cell.angle_alpha   90.00
_cell.angle_beta   90.00
_cell.angle_gamma   90.00
#
_symmetry.space_group_name_H-M   'P 1'
#
loop_
_entity.id
_entity.type
_entity.pdbx_description
1 polymer ?
#
loop_
_entity_poly.entity_id
_entity_poly.type
_entity_poly.pdbx_seq_one_letter_code
_entity_poly.pdbx_strand_id
1 'polypeptide(L)'
;MLNSITPVSAQLLPEIIITCEDEGEIDSGSVTRNVIIECTVENPSMFSEQVTIQVQAGELDSSAPESMTVAAGESLEFDVLFRSDEAEEPGEMEVNVTATVNQVNGLPYPLGPSDSEEIIITIIEYMNCNSEIGQGGGTFDGGDEISISA
;
A
#
# COMPACT_ATOMS: atom_id res chain seq x y z
N MET A 1 24.21 3.05 -24.37
CA MET A 1 23.31 3.95 -23.64
C MET A 1 23.94 4.13 -22.26
N LEU A 2 24.61 5.27 -22.02
CA LEU A 2 25.15 5.59 -20.70
C LEU A 2 23.98 6.20 -19.91
N ASN A 3 23.42 5.48 -18.95
CA ASN A 3 22.50 6.10 -17.99
C ASN A 3 23.36 6.94 -17.03
N SER A 4 23.31 8.26 -17.21
CA SER A 4 23.87 9.21 -16.26
C SER A 4 23.04 9.15 -14.98
N ILE A 5 23.53 8.40 -13.99
CA ILE A 5 23.06 8.49 -12.60
C ILE A 5 23.61 9.82 -12.09
N THR A 6 22.77 10.85 -12.01
CA THR A 6 23.13 12.12 -11.38
C THR A 6 23.37 11.86 -9.89
N PRO A 7 24.50 12.29 -9.30
CA PRO A 7 24.61 12.27 -7.85
C PRO A 7 23.54 13.20 -7.29
N VAL A 8 22.66 12.67 -6.43
CA VAL A 8 21.74 13.48 -5.63
C VAL A 8 22.63 14.35 -4.73
N SER A 9 22.75 15.63 -5.08
CA SER A 9 23.46 16.60 -4.23
C SER A 9 22.51 16.95 -3.11
N ALA A 10 22.85 16.58 -1.87
CA ALA A 10 21.98 16.84 -0.74
C ALA A 10 21.55 18.32 -0.65
N GLN A 11 20.24 18.57 -0.55
CA GLN A 11 19.62 19.89 -0.49
C GLN A 11 19.91 20.61 0.84
N LEU A 12 20.05 21.94 0.78
CA LEU A 12 20.32 22.79 1.95
C LEU A 12 19.07 23.08 2.80
N LEU A 13 17.88 22.72 2.33
CA LEU A 13 16.61 22.93 2.99
C LEU A 13 16.02 21.56 3.35
N PRO A 14 15.28 21.45 4.48
CA PRO A 14 14.54 20.23 4.78
C PRO A 14 13.54 19.92 3.68
N GLU A 15 13.44 18.64 3.35
CA GLU A 15 12.60 18.12 2.28
C GLU A 15 12.42 16.62 2.50
N ILE A 16 11.24 16.10 2.16
CA ILE A 16 10.96 14.68 2.17
C ILE A 16 10.26 14.31 0.88
N ILE A 17 10.61 13.16 0.33
CA ILE A 17 9.97 12.57 -0.84
C ILE A 17 9.44 11.20 -0.41
N ILE A 18 8.20 10.89 -0.75
CA ILE A 18 7.62 9.56 -0.55
C ILE A 18 7.29 8.94 -1.90
N THR A 19 7.47 7.64 -2.01
CA THR A 19 7.05 6.85 -3.18
C THR A 19 6.53 5.52 -2.67
N CYS A 20 5.38 5.08 -3.15
CA CYS A 20 4.78 3.79 -2.76
C CYS A 20 4.49 2.97 -4.02
N GLU A 21 4.17 1.69 -3.84
CA GLU A 21 3.54 0.92 -4.92
C GLU A 21 2.18 1.54 -5.27
N ASP A 22 1.91 1.74 -6.56
CA ASP A 22 0.73 2.46 -7.06
C ASP A 22 -0.59 1.69 -6.84
N GLU A 23 -0.52 0.36 -6.74
CA GLU A 23 -1.68 -0.51 -6.72
C GLU A 23 -1.49 -1.71 -5.77
N GLY A 24 -2.59 -2.15 -5.17
CA GLY A 24 -2.67 -3.36 -4.34
C GLY A 24 -3.98 -4.10 -4.53
N GLU A 25 -3.97 -5.41 -4.29
CA GLU A 25 -5.15 -6.27 -4.43
C GLU A 25 -5.46 -6.98 -3.10
N ILE A 26 -6.73 -6.90 -2.66
CA ILE A 26 -7.24 -7.61 -1.50
C ILE A 26 -8.29 -8.64 -1.96
N ASP A 27 -8.05 -9.91 -1.67
CA ASP A 27 -9.08 -10.96 -1.77
C ASP A 27 -9.95 -10.98 -0.51
N SER A 28 -11.18 -10.46 -0.62
CA SER A 28 -12.15 -10.42 0.48
C SER A 28 -12.67 -11.82 0.87
N GLY A 29 -12.52 -12.81 -0.02
CA GLY A 29 -12.81 -14.23 0.23
C GLY A 29 -11.70 -14.96 1.00
N SER A 30 -10.51 -14.36 1.10
CA SER A 30 -9.39 -14.94 1.84
C SER A 30 -9.57 -14.84 3.36
N VAL A 31 -8.74 -15.55 4.12
CA VAL A 31 -8.73 -15.46 5.60
C VAL A 31 -8.02 -14.19 6.08
N THR A 32 -7.03 -13.72 5.33
CA THR A 32 -6.16 -12.59 5.71
C THR A 32 -6.73 -11.24 5.28
N ARG A 33 -7.34 -11.17 4.09
CA ARG A 33 -8.09 -10.00 3.57
C ARG A 33 -7.28 -8.70 3.61
N ASN A 34 -6.00 -8.83 3.31
CA ASN A 34 -5.07 -7.73 3.43
C ASN A 34 -4.08 -7.70 2.27
N VAL A 35 -3.49 -6.53 2.09
CA VAL A 35 -2.39 -6.28 1.17
C VAL A 35 -1.36 -5.43 1.91
N ILE A 36 -0.09 -5.64 1.57
CA ILE A 36 1.01 -4.83 2.05
C ILE A 36 1.48 -4.00 0.86
N ILE A 37 1.57 -2.69 1.06
CA ILE A 37 2.14 -1.75 0.11
C ILE A 37 3.50 -1.33 0.63
N GLU A 38 4.54 -1.55 -0.17
CA GLU A 38 5.89 -1.10 0.14
C GLU A 38 6.04 0.39 -0.22
N CYS A 39 6.50 1.19 0.73
CA CYS A 39 6.77 2.60 0.55
C CYS A 39 8.24 2.90 0.86
N THR A 40 8.82 3.83 0.12
CA THR A 40 10.13 4.41 0.37
C THR A 40 9.98 5.86 0.74
N VAL A 41 10.68 6.27 1.79
CA VAL A 41 10.84 7.69 2.16
C VAL A 41 12.29 8.10 1.93
N GLU A 42 12.51 9.18 1.19
CA GLU A 42 13.83 9.74 0.88
C GLU A 42 13.97 11.12 1.50
N ASN A 43 15.06 11.30 2.23
CA ASN A 43 15.49 12.61 2.72
C ASN A 43 16.65 13.12 1.86
N PRO A 44 16.37 13.94 0.83
CA PRO A 44 17.42 14.51 0.00
C PRO A 44 18.19 15.63 0.74
N SER A 45 17.81 16.03 1.96
CA SER A 45 18.47 17.14 2.65
C SER A 45 19.82 16.74 3.29
N MET A 46 20.57 17.75 3.72
CA MET A 46 21.81 17.56 4.49
C MET A 46 21.59 17.37 6.01
N PHE A 47 20.33 17.30 6.46
CA PHE A 47 19.97 17.19 7.86
C PHE A 47 19.39 15.81 8.15
N SER A 48 19.49 15.35 9.40
CA SER A 48 18.67 14.21 9.83
C SER A 48 17.27 14.70 10.12
N GLU A 49 16.27 14.01 9.58
CA GLU A 49 14.88 14.44 9.66
C GLU A 49 14.03 13.36 10.32
N GLN A 50 13.14 13.76 11.23
CA GLN A 50 12.07 12.90 11.68
C GLN A 50 10.83 13.25 10.88
N VAL A 51 10.16 12.21 10.37
CA VAL A 51 8.95 12.32 9.59
C VAL A 51 7.83 11.57 10.26
N THR A 52 6.64 12.17 10.25
CA THR A 52 5.39 11.54 10.66
C THR A 52 4.70 10.99 9.41
N ILE A 53 4.26 9.75 9.47
CA ILE A 53 3.49 9.11 8.40
C ILE A 53 2.01 9.14 8.80
N GLN A 54 1.16 9.55 7.85
CA GLN A 54 -0.29 9.59 8.01
C GLN A 54 -0.91 8.82 6.86
N VAL A 55 -1.78 7.86 7.20
CA VAL A 55 -2.49 7.02 6.22
C VAL A 55 -3.97 7.40 6.25
N GLN A 56 -4.52 7.71 5.08
CA GLN A 56 -5.94 7.94 4.86
C GLN A 56 -6.50 6.75 4.08
N ALA A 57 -7.03 5.76 4.81
CA ALA A 57 -7.42 4.47 4.26
C ALA A 57 -8.91 4.34 3.86
N GLY A 58 -9.71 5.38 4.05
CA GLY A 58 -11.15 5.33 3.77
C GLY A 58 -11.87 4.33 4.68
N GLU A 59 -12.49 3.30 4.08
CA GLU A 59 -13.22 2.23 4.77
C GLU A 59 -12.32 1.05 5.17
N LEU A 60 -11.07 1.02 4.70
CA LEU A 60 -10.09 -0.01 5.06
C LEU A 60 -9.48 0.26 6.44
N ASP A 61 -9.16 -0.83 7.16
CA ASP A 61 -8.27 -0.77 8.32
C ASP A 61 -6.82 -0.65 7.81
N SER A 62 -5.98 0.12 8.51
CA SER A 62 -4.58 0.32 8.10
C SER A 62 -3.61 0.34 9.26
N SER A 63 -2.37 -0.08 8.98
CA SER A 63 -1.26 -0.06 9.93
C SER A 63 0.03 0.35 9.23
N ALA A 64 0.69 1.38 9.76
CA ALA A 64 1.98 1.88 9.31
C ALA A 64 2.78 2.43 10.52
N PRO A 65 4.10 2.65 10.39
CA PRO A 65 4.87 3.35 11.41
C PRO A 65 4.32 4.77 11.64
N GLU A 66 4.11 5.20 12.89
CA GLU A 66 3.64 6.57 13.16
C GLU A 66 4.69 7.63 12.80
N SER A 67 5.97 7.30 13.00
CA SER A 67 7.09 8.18 12.66
C SER A 67 8.38 7.40 12.44
N MET A 68 9.29 7.99 11.69
CA MET A 68 10.61 7.45 11.43
C MET A 68 11.65 8.55 11.31
N THR A 69 12.91 8.22 11.57
CA THR A 69 14.03 9.14 11.42
C THR A 69 14.86 8.70 10.23
N VAL A 70 15.04 9.60 9.26
CA VAL A 70 15.78 9.37 8.02
C VAL A 70 17.06 10.20 8.08
N ALA A 71 18.23 9.58 7.89
CA ALA A 71 19.47 10.34 7.88
C ALA A 71 19.58 11.24 6.64
N ALA A 72 20.55 12.15 6.67
CA ALA A 72 20.81 13.05 5.54
C ALA A 72 21.21 12.26 4.28
N GLY A 73 20.50 12.51 3.17
CA GLY A 73 20.74 11.84 1.89
C GLY A 73 20.43 10.34 1.89
N GLU A 74 19.63 9.86 2.85
CA GLU A 74 19.25 8.45 2.99
C GLU A 74 17.82 8.22 2.52
N SER A 75 17.56 7.00 2.06
CA SER A 75 16.21 6.48 1.80
C SER A 75 15.95 5.26 2.68
N LEU A 76 14.74 5.15 3.21
CA LEU A 76 14.30 4.04 4.06
C LEU A 76 12.99 3.46 3.55
N GLU A 77 12.91 2.14 3.53
CA GLU A 77 11.70 1.39 3.17
C GLU A 77 10.83 1.13 4.41
N PHE A 78 9.51 1.14 4.23
CA PHE A 78 8.54 0.75 5.24
C PHE A 78 7.27 0.19 4.60
N ASP A 79 6.59 -0.68 5.35
CA ASP A 79 5.36 -1.33 4.89
C ASP A 79 4.12 -0.59 5.41
N VAL A 80 3.12 -0.46 4.55
CA VAL A 80 1.76 -0.06 4.91
C VAL A 80 0.84 -1.26 4.70
N LEU A 81 0.23 -1.75 5.77
CA LEU A 81 -0.75 -2.81 5.71
C LEU A 81 -2.14 -2.19 5.54
N PHE A 82 -2.88 -2.65 4.53
CA PHE A 82 -4.31 -2.37 4.38
C PHE A 82 -5.11 -3.66 4.54
N ARG A 83 -6.30 -3.56 5.16
CA ARG A 83 -7.16 -4.72 5.40
C ARG A 83 -8.63 -4.35 5.18
N SER A 84 -9.35 -5.21 4.45
CA SER A 84 -10.79 -5.10 4.25
C SER A 84 -11.58 -5.85 5.32
N ASP A 85 -12.87 -5.53 5.41
CA ASP A 85 -13.83 -6.31 6.17
C ASP A 85 -14.14 -7.66 5.51
N GLU A 86 -14.84 -8.53 6.25
CA GLU A 86 -15.31 -9.81 5.74
C GLU A 86 -16.38 -9.62 4.66
N ALA A 87 -16.19 -10.25 3.50
CA ALA A 87 -17.13 -10.17 2.38
C ALA A 87 -17.44 -8.73 1.92
N GLU A 88 -16.42 -7.86 2.00
CA GLU A 88 -16.45 -6.51 1.43
C GLU A 88 -16.76 -6.58 -0.08
N GLU A 89 -17.56 -5.63 -0.57
CA GLU A 89 -17.99 -5.63 -1.97
C GLU A 89 -16.78 -5.39 -2.90
N PRO A 90 -16.68 -6.12 -4.03
CA PRO A 90 -15.63 -5.85 -5.00
C PRO A 90 -15.67 -4.42 -5.53
N GLY A 91 -14.52 -3.76 -5.58
CA GLY A 91 -14.43 -2.36 -5.94
C GLY A 91 -13.01 -1.80 -5.80
N GLU A 92 -12.82 -0.58 -6.26
CA GLU A 92 -11.56 0.16 -6.13
C GLU A 92 -11.72 1.23 -5.05
N MET A 93 -10.68 1.39 -4.23
CA MET A 93 -10.58 2.45 -3.23
C MET A 93 -9.27 3.21 -3.39
N GLU A 94 -9.38 4.53 -3.45
CA GLU A 94 -8.23 5.43 -3.43
C GLU A 94 -7.84 5.69 -1.96
N VAL A 95 -6.60 5.34 -1.61
CA VAL A 95 -6.00 5.63 -0.30
C VAL A 95 -4.81 6.56 -0.48
N ASN A 96 -4.48 7.32 0.56
CA ASN A 96 -3.38 8.27 0.51
C ASN A 96 -2.42 8.10 1.69
N VAL A 97 -1.11 8.09 1.40
CA VAL A 97 -0.05 8.05 2.41
C VAL A 97 0.72 9.36 2.34
N THR A 98 0.76 10.10 3.45
CA THR A 98 1.45 11.39 3.55
C THR A 98 2.63 11.28 4.52
N ALA A 99 3.81 11.68 4.08
CA ALA A 99 4.97 11.90 4.94
C ALA A 99 5.11 13.39 5.24
N THR A 100 5.34 13.77 6.51
CA THR A 100 5.54 15.17 6.91
C THR A 100 6.73 15.29 7.85
N VAL A 101 7.66 16.18 7.52
CA VAL A 101 8.80 16.49 8.39
C VAL A 101 8.30 17.18 9.66
N ASN A 102 8.62 16.61 10.82
CA ASN A 102 8.21 17.14 12.12
C ASN A 102 9.40 17.53 13.02
N GLN A 103 10.62 17.05 12.72
CA GLN A 103 11.86 17.48 13.37
C GLN A 103 13.03 17.50 12.37
N VAL A 104 13.96 18.42 12.61
CA VAL A 104 15.22 18.54 11.85
C VAL A 104 16.37 18.60 12.85
N ASN A 105 17.32 17.66 12.75
CA ASN A 105 18.41 17.45 13.71
C ASN A 105 17.92 17.38 15.18
N GLY A 106 16.77 16.75 15.40
CA GLY A 106 16.14 16.60 16.73
C GLY A 106 15.50 17.86 17.30
N LEU A 107 15.43 18.96 16.52
CA LEU A 107 14.68 20.15 16.88
C LEU A 107 13.28 20.10 16.24
N PRO A 108 12.20 20.40 16.98
CA PRO A 108 10.86 20.47 16.42
C PRO A 108 10.77 21.42 15.23
N TYR A 109 10.16 20.94 14.15
CA TYR A 109 9.92 21.68 12.91
C TYR A 109 8.42 21.64 12.58
N PRO A 110 7.61 22.48 13.24
CA PRO A 110 6.16 22.47 13.05
C PRO A 110 5.81 22.93 11.63
N LEU A 111 4.83 22.26 11.01
CA LEU A 111 4.40 22.53 9.63
C LEU A 111 5.55 22.37 8.62
N GLY A 112 6.30 21.28 8.76
CA GLY A 112 7.36 20.97 7.82
C GLY A 112 6.87 20.65 6.42
N PRO A 113 7.79 20.56 5.45
CA PRO A 113 7.46 20.06 4.12
C PRO A 113 6.84 18.67 4.24
N SER A 114 5.92 18.41 3.34
CA SER A 114 5.20 17.15 3.26
C SER A 114 5.11 16.73 1.81
N ASP A 115 5.10 15.42 1.62
CA ASP A 115 4.85 14.79 0.33
C ASP A 115 3.84 13.65 0.52
N SER A 116 3.09 13.33 -0.52
CA SER A 116 1.99 12.37 -0.43
C SER A 116 1.85 11.54 -1.69
N GLU A 117 1.56 10.26 -1.50
CA GLU A 117 1.30 9.32 -2.59
C GLU A 117 -0.13 8.78 -2.51
N GLU A 118 -0.77 8.69 -3.67
CA GLU A 118 -2.09 8.06 -3.86
C GLU A 118 -1.90 6.63 -4.35
N ILE A 119 -2.65 5.70 -3.76
CA ILE A 119 -2.56 4.26 -4.04
C ILE A 119 -3.97 3.75 -4.32
N ILE A 120 -4.11 2.89 -5.31
CA ILE A 120 -5.39 2.26 -5.65
C ILE A 120 -5.42 0.84 -5.06
N ILE A 121 -6.32 0.60 -4.11
CA ILE A 121 -6.57 -0.73 -3.55
C ILE A 121 -7.80 -1.34 -4.23
N THR A 122 -7.60 -2.46 -4.90
CA THR A 122 -8.68 -3.22 -5.55
C THR A 122 -9.13 -4.36 -4.63
N ILE A 123 -10.38 -4.33 -4.20
CA ILE A 123 -11.05 -5.48 -3.57
C ILE A 123 -11.64 -6.36 -4.65
N ILE A 124 -11.33 -7.64 -4.55
CA ILE A 124 -11.91 -8.69 -5.37
C ILE A 124 -12.44 -9.81 -4.48
N GLU A 125 -13.36 -10.60 -5.03
CA GLU A 125 -13.90 -11.77 -4.35
C GLU A 125 -13.57 -13.03 -5.16
N TYR A 126 -12.65 -13.86 -4.67
CA TYR A 126 -12.42 -15.18 -5.25
C TYR A 126 -13.29 -16.24 -4.56
N MET A 127 -14.45 -16.55 -5.15
CA MET A 127 -15.22 -17.74 -4.75
C MET A 127 -14.60 -19.02 -5.34
N ASN A 128 -13.96 -19.83 -4.50
CA ASN A 128 -13.51 -21.17 -4.89
C ASN A 128 -14.68 -22.17 -4.83
N CYS A 129 -15.35 -22.41 -5.96
CA CYS A 129 -16.34 -23.48 -6.06
C CYS A 129 -15.66 -24.85 -6.24
N ASN A 130 -15.42 -25.58 -5.15
CA ASN A 130 -15.02 -26.99 -5.24
C ASN A 130 -16.26 -27.89 -5.38
N SER A 131 -16.44 -28.50 -6.54
CA SER A 131 -17.49 -29.50 -6.79
C SER A 131 -16.88 -30.90 -6.88
N GLU A 132 -17.08 -31.73 -5.86
CA GLU A 132 -16.76 -33.16 -5.94
C GLU A 132 -17.86 -33.88 -6.73
N ILE A 133 -17.60 -34.15 -8.01
CA ILE A 133 -18.49 -34.97 -8.83
C ILE A 133 -18.26 -36.44 -8.45
N GLY A 134 -19.27 -37.08 -7.86
CA GLY A 134 -19.26 -38.51 -7.54
C GLY A 134 -19.17 -39.42 -8.78
N GLN A 135 -19.15 -40.74 -8.58
CA GLN A 135 -18.87 -41.78 -9.61
C GLN A 135 -19.85 -41.91 -10.81
N GLY A 136 -20.66 -40.89 -11.09
CA GLY A 136 -21.56 -40.82 -12.25
C GLY A 136 -21.15 -39.80 -13.32
N GLY A 137 -19.90 -39.32 -13.29
CA GLY A 137 -19.39 -38.14 -14.01
C GLY A 137 -20.00 -37.81 -15.37
N GLY A 138 -20.23 -36.51 -15.59
CA GLY A 138 -20.63 -35.89 -16.87
C GLY A 138 -19.67 -34.75 -17.23
N THR A 139 -19.61 -34.42 -18.52
CA THR A 139 -18.92 -33.22 -19.02
C THR A 139 -19.91 -32.07 -19.03
N PHE A 140 -19.55 -30.92 -18.46
CA PHE A 140 -20.35 -29.69 -18.50
C PHE A 140 -19.59 -28.66 -19.32
N ASP A 141 -20.28 -28.02 -20.26
CA ASP A 141 -19.79 -26.88 -21.01
C ASP A 141 -20.41 -25.58 -20.47
N GLY A 142 -19.75 -24.45 -20.73
CA GLY A 142 -20.25 -23.14 -20.31
C GLY A 142 -21.61 -22.84 -20.94
N GLY A 143 -22.66 -22.76 -20.11
CA GLY A 143 -24.05 -22.52 -20.53
C GLY A 143 -25.02 -23.66 -20.23
N ASP A 144 -24.55 -24.78 -19.68
CA ASP A 144 -25.41 -25.90 -19.32
C ASP A 144 -26.23 -25.62 -18.04
N GLU A 145 -27.54 -25.84 -18.10
CA GLU A 145 -28.45 -25.78 -16.95
C GLU A 145 -28.44 -27.14 -16.22
N ILE A 146 -27.86 -27.18 -15.02
CA ILE A 146 -27.80 -28.40 -14.21
C ILE A 146 -29.01 -28.45 -13.28
N SER A 147 -29.91 -29.40 -13.51
CA SER A 147 -31.04 -29.68 -12.61
C SER A 147 -30.72 -30.89 -11.72
N ILE A 148 -30.56 -30.66 -10.42
CA ILE A 148 -30.39 -31.73 -9.43
C ILE A 148 -31.73 -31.97 -8.73
N SER A 149 -32.29 -33.17 -8.90
CA SER A 149 -33.47 -33.63 -8.16
C SER A 149 -33.06 -34.69 -7.14
N ALA A 150 -33.58 -34.56 -5.91
CA ALA A 150 -33.44 -35.56 -4.83
C ALA A 150 -34.50 -36.66 -4.94
#